data_AF-A0A6P8RVA8-F1
#
_entry.id   AF-A0A6P8RVA8-F1
#
_cell.length_a   1.000
_cell.length_b   1.000
_cell.length_c   1.000
_cell.angle_alpha   90.00
_cell.angle_beta   90.00
_cell.angle_gamma   90.00
#
_symmetry.space_group_name_H-M   'P 1'
#
loop_
_entity.id
_entity.type
_entity.pdbx_description
1 polymer ?
#
loop_
_entity_poly.entity_id
_entity_poly.type
_entity_poly.pdbx_seq_one_letter_code
_entity_poly.pdbx_strand_id
1 'polypeptide(L)'
;MSSKGSSGGDEAKAFYEALAPKHRPKSPKPQNAITIAVSSLALFRMEEEQKIYREQGLEEYVKYQLEHENEPLKPGAAFPFVKALEAVNKHLREIYPDSEDLFDIVLVTNNHAQVGVRLINTINHYNLFIERFCMTGGNSPIGYLKAYHTNLYLSSDSQKVQEAIQEGIAAATVFSPSKEVQVCEQQLRVAFDGDAVLFSDESEQIVKAHGLDKFFEHEKTYENKPLAQGPLKGFLEALGKLQKKFYCKGLRMECPIRTYLVTARSAASSGARALKTLRSWGLETDEALFLAGAPKGPLLEKIRPHIFFDDQMFHVEGAKEMGTVAAHVPYGVAQKYMRTAEKKSSKSLE
;
A
#
# COMPACT_ATOMS: atom_id res chain seq x y z
N MET A 1 39.90 -29.63 21.24
CA MET A 1 39.30 -30.00 19.95
C MET A 1 38.02 -29.18 19.79
N SER A 2 38.09 -28.03 19.14
CA SER A 2 36.90 -27.21 18.87
C SER A 2 36.65 -27.21 17.37
N SER A 3 35.54 -27.82 16.98
CA SER A 3 35.08 -27.99 15.61
C SER A 3 34.69 -26.64 15.01
N LYS A 4 35.36 -26.30 13.89
CA LYS A 4 34.90 -25.28 12.94
C LYS A 4 33.61 -25.74 12.29
N GLY A 5 32.51 -25.03 12.54
CA GLY A 5 31.24 -25.20 11.84
C GLY A 5 30.72 -23.81 11.44
N SER A 6 31.26 -23.22 10.37
CA SER A 6 30.77 -21.95 9.82
C SER A 6 31.16 -21.70 8.35
N SER A 7 31.88 -22.58 7.66
CA SER A 7 32.42 -22.27 6.32
C SER A 7 31.43 -22.42 5.17
N GLY A 8 30.44 -23.32 5.29
CA GLY A 8 29.55 -23.64 4.16
C GLY A 8 28.55 -22.53 3.79
N GLY A 9 28.13 -21.71 4.76
CA GLY A 9 27.19 -20.60 4.50
C GLY A 9 27.84 -19.42 3.80
N ASP A 10 29.09 -19.10 4.16
CA ASP A 10 29.85 -18.00 3.56
C ASP A 10 30.35 -18.35 2.16
N GLU A 11 30.73 -19.60 1.91
CA GLU A 11 31.11 -20.09 0.57
C GLU A 11 29.90 -20.11 -0.39
N ALA A 12 28.73 -20.56 0.07
CA ALA A 12 27.51 -20.52 -0.74
C ALA A 12 27.12 -19.08 -1.10
N LYS A 13 27.19 -18.17 -0.12
CA LYS A 13 26.91 -16.74 -0.33
C LYS A 13 27.85 -16.11 -1.34
N ALA A 14 29.16 -16.36 -1.24
CA ALA A 14 30.16 -15.86 -2.18
C ALA A 14 29.94 -16.39 -3.61
N PHE A 15 29.54 -17.66 -3.74
CA PHE A 15 29.20 -18.27 -5.02
C PHE A 15 27.98 -17.62 -5.69
N TYR A 16 26.89 -17.37 -4.95
CA TYR A 16 25.72 -16.70 -5.49
C TYR A 16 25.96 -15.21 -5.77
N GLU A 17 26.79 -14.53 -4.97
CA GLU A 17 27.20 -13.14 -5.23
C GLU A 17 28.02 -13.02 -6.53
N ALA A 18 28.82 -14.03 -6.87
CA ALA A 18 29.59 -14.08 -8.13
C ALA A 18 28.72 -14.32 -9.38
N LEU A 19 27.53 -14.91 -9.22
CA LEU A 19 26.55 -15.14 -10.30
C LEU A 19 25.63 -13.94 -10.54
N ALA A 20 25.68 -12.91 -9.69
CA ALA A 20 24.81 -11.75 -9.83
C ALA A 20 25.09 -11.00 -11.15
N PRO A 21 24.05 -10.70 -11.96
CA PRO A 21 24.23 -10.01 -13.23
C PRO A 21 24.88 -8.63 -13.02
N LYS A 22 26.01 -8.39 -13.69
CA LYS A 22 26.82 -7.16 -13.54
C LYS A 22 26.10 -5.87 -13.95
N HIS A 23 25.00 -5.98 -14.69
CA HIS A 23 24.26 -4.83 -15.26
C HIS A 23 22.82 -4.68 -14.75
N ARG A 24 22.31 -5.60 -13.92
CA ARG A 24 20.97 -5.47 -13.31
C ARG A 24 21.12 -4.88 -11.89
N PRO A 25 20.24 -3.94 -11.48
CA PRO A 25 20.26 -3.45 -10.11
C PRO A 25 20.08 -4.62 -9.14
N LYS A 26 20.87 -4.69 -8.07
CA LYS A 26 20.71 -5.76 -7.06
C LYS A 26 19.44 -5.52 -6.25
N SER A 27 18.61 -6.54 -6.09
CA SER A 27 17.49 -6.51 -5.15
C SER A 27 17.98 -6.36 -3.71
N PRO A 28 17.32 -5.53 -2.89
CA PRO A 28 17.70 -5.40 -1.49
C PRO A 28 17.42 -6.71 -0.74
N LYS A 29 18.18 -6.95 0.33
CA LYS A 29 17.91 -8.07 1.24
C LYS A 29 16.54 -7.87 1.91
N PRO A 30 15.67 -8.90 1.92
CA PRO A 30 14.30 -8.77 2.43
C PRO A 30 14.19 -8.17 3.83
N GLN A 31 15.14 -8.46 4.73
CA GLN A 31 15.15 -7.97 6.11
C GLN A 31 15.42 -6.46 6.25
N ASN A 32 15.98 -5.81 5.22
CA ASN A 32 16.32 -4.38 5.22
C ASN A 32 15.39 -3.56 4.32
N ALA A 33 14.70 -4.24 3.38
CA ALA A 33 13.84 -3.61 2.41
C ALA A 33 12.50 -3.17 2.99
N ILE A 34 11.86 -2.23 2.31
CA ILE A 34 10.46 -1.89 2.54
C ILE A 34 9.63 -2.71 1.55
N THR A 35 9.10 -3.83 2.02
CA THR A 35 8.39 -4.80 1.20
C THR A 35 6.97 -4.32 0.89
N ILE A 36 6.68 -4.12 -0.40
CA ILE A 36 5.36 -3.79 -0.93
C ILE A 36 4.84 -5.00 -1.70
N ALA A 37 3.86 -5.68 -1.12
CA ALA A 37 3.18 -6.78 -1.79
C ALA A 37 2.00 -6.23 -2.61
N VAL A 38 1.93 -6.58 -3.89
CA VAL A 38 0.85 -6.11 -4.78
C VAL A 38 0.20 -7.32 -5.44
N SER A 39 -1.13 -7.38 -5.44
CA SER A 39 -1.83 -8.46 -6.13
C SER A 39 -1.80 -8.26 -7.65
N SER A 40 -1.80 -9.37 -8.42
CA SER A 40 -1.80 -9.29 -9.89
C SER A 40 -2.98 -8.46 -10.44
N LEU A 41 -4.13 -8.53 -9.78
CA LEU A 41 -5.36 -7.82 -10.12
C LEU A 41 -5.33 -6.33 -9.77
N ALA A 42 -4.44 -5.92 -8.85
CA ALA A 42 -4.20 -4.51 -8.56
C ALA A 42 -3.17 -3.93 -9.54
N LEU A 43 -2.15 -4.73 -9.88
CA LEU A 43 -1.05 -4.30 -10.75
C LEU A 43 -1.44 -4.27 -12.24
N PHE A 44 -2.27 -5.21 -12.69
CA PHE A 44 -2.67 -5.35 -14.09
C PHE A 44 -4.20 -5.45 -14.22
N ARG A 45 -4.72 -4.96 -15.36
CA ARG A 45 -6.12 -5.12 -15.75
C ARG A 45 -6.31 -6.56 -16.23
N MET A 46 -7.16 -7.29 -15.52
CA MET A 46 -7.43 -8.71 -15.77
C MET A 46 -8.93 -9.03 -15.64
N GLU A 47 -9.80 -8.07 -15.98
CA GLU A 47 -11.24 -8.18 -15.80
C GLU A 47 -11.84 -9.30 -16.66
N GLU A 48 -11.34 -9.46 -17.88
CA GLU A 48 -11.76 -10.52 -18.81
C GLU A 48 -11.38 -11.90 -18.26
N GLU A 49 -10.15 -12.06 -17.76
CA GLU A 49 -9.69 -13.34 -17.25
C GLU A 49 -10.33 -13.68 -15.91
N GLN A 50 -10.61 -12.68 -15.07
CA GLN A 50 -11.47 -12.90 -13.89
C GLN A 50 -12.88 -13.36 -14.28
N LYS A 51 -13.45 -12.80 -15.35
CA LYS A 51 -14.78 -13.20 -15.82
C LYS A 51 -14.76 -14.67 -16.26
N ILE A 52 -13.76 -15.07 -17.03
CA ILE A 52 -13.56 -16.48 -17.44
C ILE A 52 -13.44 -17.38 -16.21
N TYR A 53 -12.61 -17.02 -15.23
CA TYR A 53 -12.45 -17.80 -14.00
C TYR A 53 -13.77 -17.97 -13.23
N ARG A 54 -14.54 -16.89 -13.09
CA ARG A 54 -15.82 -16.91 -12.35
C ARG A 54 -16.92 -17.69 -13.07
N GLU A 55 -17.01 -17.55 -14.39
CA GLU A 55 -18.11 -18.12 -15.18
C GLU A 55 -17.81 -19.53 -15.70
N GLN A 56 -16.55 -19.83 -16.01
CA GLN A 56 -16.13 -21.06 -16.70
C GLN A 56 -15.17 -21.93 -15.87
N GLY A 57 -14.66 -21.41 -14.74
CA GLY A 57 -13.83 -22.15 -13.81
C GLY A 57 -12.32 -22.10 -14.12
N LEU A 58 -11.55 -22.84 -13.32
CA LEU A 58 -10.09 -22.78 -13.31
C LEU A 58 -9.46 -23.30 -14.61
N GLU A 59 -9.99 -24.39 -15.18
CA GLU A 59 -9.38 -25.03 -16.37
C GLU A 59 -9.43 -24.12 -17.61
N GLU A 60 -10.58 -23.53 -17.90
CA GLU A 60 -10.71 -22.57 -19.02
C GLU A 60 -9.91 -21.29 -18.76
N TYR A 61 -9.84 -20.83 -17.50
CA TYR A 61 -8.97 -19.72 -17.13
C TYR A 61 -7.49 -20.02 -17.41
N VAL A 62 -7.01 -21.20 -17.02
CA VAL A 62 -5.61 -21.60 -17.26
C VAL A 62 -5.34 -21.72 -18.76
N LYS A 63 -6.24 -22.36 -19.51
CA LYS A 63 -6.13 -22.47 -20.97
C LYS A 63 -6.06 -21.11 -21.64
N TYR A 64 -6.95 -20.18 -21.29
CA TYR A 64 -6.94 -18.82 -21.83
C TYR A 64 -5.61 -18.10 -21.54
N GLN A 65 -5.10 -18.21 -20.32
CA GLN A 65 -3.82 -17.59 -19.95
C GLN A 65 -2.62 -18.16 -20.72
N LEU A 66 -2.64 -19.45 -21.05
CA LEU A 66 -1.61 -20.10 -21.87
C LEU A 66 -1.68 -19.67 -23.34
N GLU A 67 -2.89 -19.61 -23.91
CA GLU A 67 -3.09 -19.17 -25.30
C GLU A 67 -2.64 -17.72 -25.53
N HIS A 68 -2.75 -16.88 -24.50
CA HIS A 68 -2.38 -15.45 -24.54
C HIS A 68 -1.09 -15.16 -23.77
N GLU A 69 -0.22 -16.15 -23.53
CA GLU A 69 0.95 -16.03 -22.65
C GLU A 69 1.94 -14.92 -23.07
N ASN A 70 1.99 -14.61 -24.36
CA ASN A 70 2.89 -13.62 -24.95
C ASN A 70 2.20 -12.26 -25.18
N GLU A 71 0.93 -12.14 -24.80
CA GLU A 71 0.17 -10.89 -24.89
C GLU A 71 0.22 -10.15 -23.54
N PRO A 72 0.93 -9.00 -23.46
CA PRO A 72 1.08 -8.28 -22.21
C PRO A 72 -0.27 -7.75 -21.69
N LEU A 73 -0.51 -7.91 -20.39
CA LEU A 73 -1.68 -7.33 -19.74
C LEU A 73 -1.59 -5.80 -19.72
N LYS A 74 -2.73 -5.12 -19.67
CA LYS A 74 -2.76 -3.65 -19.57
C LYS A 74 -2.44 -3.20 -18.13
N PRO A 75 -1.87 -1.99 -17.94
CA PRO A 75 -1.59 -1.45 -16.62
C PRO A 75 -2.84 -1.28 -15.74
N GLY A 76 -2.79 -1.80 -14.52
CA GLY A 76 -3.84 -1.68 -13.50
C GLY A 76 -3.71 -0.45 -12.60
N ALA A 77 -4.58 -0.35 -11.60
CA ALA A 77 -4.65 0.81 -10.71
C ALA A 77 -3.37 1.05 -9.89
N ALA A 78 -2.70 -0.01 -9.44
CA ALA A 78 -1.46 0.09 -8.66
C ALA A 78 -0.21 0.29 -9.53
N PHE A 79 -0.33 0.23 -10.86
CA PHE A 79 0.82 0.29 -11.76
C PHE A 79 1.60 1.61 -11.66
N PRO A 80 0.97 2.81 -11.70
CA PRO A 80 1.71 4.06 -11.56
C PRO A 80 2.42 4.17 -10.21
N PHE A 81 1.81 3.65 -9.14
CA PHE A 81 2.41 3.61 -7.81
C PHE A 81 3.69 2.76 -7.80
N VAL A 82 3.67 1.56 -8.41
CA VAL A 82 4.87 0.70 -8.54
C VAL A 82 5.97 1.40 -9.34
N LYS A 83 5.65 2.07 -10.45
CA LYS A 83 6.63 2.86 -11.21
C LYS A 83 7.26 3.97 -10.37
N ALA A 84 6.47 4.65 -9.54
CA ALA A 84 6.97 5.70 -8.65
C ALA A 84 7.89 5.14 -7.56
N LEU A 85 7.61 3.95 -7.00
CA LEU A 85 8.52 3.27 -6.07
C LEU A 85 9.88 2.95 -6.73
N GLU A 86 9.87 2.47 -7.98
CA GLU A 86 11.10 2.22 -8.75
C GLU A 86 11.88 3.51 -9.01
N ALA A 87 11.19 4.61 -9.33
CA ALA A 87 11.81 5.92 -9.51
C ALA A 87 12.49 6.41 -8.23
N VAL A 88 11.86 6.22 -7.06
CA VAL A 88 12.48 6.52 -5.76
C VAL A 88 13.71 5.64 -5.53
N ASN A 89 13.62 4.33 -5.80
CA ASN A 89 14.75 3.41 -5.68
C ASN A 89 15.94 3.83 -6.56
N LYS A 90 15.68 4.31 -7.78
CA LYS A 90 16.72 4.82 -8.68
C LYS A 90 17.45 6.02 -8.06
N HIS A 91 16.74 7.03 -7.59
CA HIS A 91 17.34 8.19 -6.93
C HIS A 91 18.10 7.80 -5.65
N LEU A 92 17.57 6.87 -4.85
CA LEU A 92 18.27 6.37 -3.67
C LEU A 92 19.60 5.71 -4.03
N ARG A 93 19.66 4.92 -5.10
CA ARG A 93 20.90 4.28 -5.58
C ARG A 93 21.90 5.28 -6.17
N GLU A 94 21.43 6.37 -6.77
CA GLU A 94 22.31 7.45 -7.24
C GLU A 94 23.05 8.12 -6.07
N ILE A 95 22.38 8.30 -4.93
CA ILE A 95 22.95 8.94 -3.74
C ILE A 95 23.69 7.93 -2.85
N TYR A 96 23.17 6.71 -2.76
CA TYR A 96 23.66 5.62 -1.92
C TYR A 96 23.72 4.30 -2.72
N PRO A 97 24.77 4.08 -3.54
CA PRO A 97 24.85 2.92 -4.44
C PRO A 97 24.72 1.55 -3.76
N ASP A 98 25.23 1.41 -2.54
CA ASP A 98 25.23 0.17 -1.77
C ASP A 98 24.08 0.10 -0.74
N SER A 99 23.12 1.01 -0.80
CA SER A 99 22.00 1.04 0.16
C SER A 99 21.03 -0.11 -0.08
N GLU A 100 20.77 -0.85 0.99
CA GLU A 100 19.75 -1.90 1.05
C GLU A 100 18.37 -1.36 1.51
N ASP A 101 18.30 -0.12 2.04
CA ASP A 101 17.00 0.50 2.37
C ASP A 101 16.33 1.01 1.09
N LEU A 102 15.65 0.11 0.40
CA LEU A 102 14.93 0.34 -0.85
C LEU A 102 13.55 -0.31 -0.75
N PHE A 103 12.65 0.05 -1.66
CA PHE A 103 11.42 -0.70 -1.86
C PHE A 103 11.72 -2.05 -2.51
N ASP A 104 11.12 -3.12 -1.99
CA ASP A 104 11.09 -4.44 -2.61
C ASP A 104 9.65 -4.77 -2.99
N ILE A 105 9.41 -4.94 -4.28
CA ILE A 105 8.07 -5.19 -4.81
C ILE A 105 7.89 -6.69 -4.98
N VAL A 106 6.88 -7.25 -4.32
CA VAL A 106 6.52 -8.66 -4.41
C VAL A 106 5.18 -8.80 -5.12
N LEU A 107 5.15 -9.51 -6.25
CA LEU A 107 3.89 -9.85 -6.90
C LEU A 107 3.25 -11.03 -6.17
N VAL A 108 1.98 -10.87 -5.79
CA VAL A 108 1.21 -11.91 -5.11
C VAL A 108 -0.01 -12.28 -5.94
N THR A 109 -0.25 -13.57 -6.14
CA THR A 109 -1.42 -14.04 -6.86
C THR A 109 -1.92 -15.35 -6.31
N ASN A 110 -3.24 -15.52 -6.32
CA ASN A 110 -3.87 -16.78 -5.96
C ASN A 110 -3.93 -17.73 -7.16
N ASN A 111 -3.44 -17.31 -8.32
CA ASN A 111 -3.56 -18.10 -9.53
C ASN A 111 -2.64 -19.33 -9.51
N HIS A 112 -2.97 -20.30 -10.37
CA HIS A 112 -2.16 -21.48 -10.59
C HIS A 112 -0.78 -21.13 -11.16
N ALA A 113 0.27 -21.87 -10.80
CA ALA A 113 1.65 -21.54 -11.20
C ALA A 113 1.83 -21.49 -12.73
N GLN A 114 1.06 -22.27 -13.49
CA GLN A 114 1.13 -22.29 -14.96
C GLN A 114 0.78 -20.95 -15.61
N VAL A 115 -0.05 -20.11 -14.98
CA VAL A 115 -0.39 -18.78 -15.54
C VAL A 115 0.68 -17.73 -15.25
N GLY A 116 1.74 -18.10 -14.53
CA GLY A 116 2.80 -17.18 -14.11
C GLY A 116 3.63 -16.64 -15.27
N VAL A 117 3.72 -17.39 -16.37
CA VAL A 117 4.52 -16.99 -17.54
C VAL A 117 4.01 -15.69 -18.14
N ARG A 118 2.69 -15.54 -18.32
CA ARG A 118 2.11 -14.29 -18.85
C ARG A 118 2.38 -13.09 -17.94
N LEU A 119 2.34 -13.29 -16.62
CA LEU A 119 2.66 -12.25 -15.64
C LEU A 119 4.14 -11.84 -15.74
N ILE A 120 5.05 -12.80 -15.87
CA ILE A 120 6.48 -12.56 -16.06
C ILE A 120 6.73 -11.82 -17.39
N ASN A 121 6.11 -12.27 -18.48
CA ASN A 121 6.20 -11.64 -19.79
C ASN A 121 5.69 -10.18 -19.75
N THR A 122 4.58 -9.95 -19.05
CA THR A 122 4.03 -8.60 -18.84
C THR A 122 4.99 -7.72 -18.03
N ILE A 123 5.57 -8.24 -16.95
CA ILE A 123 6.56 -7.54 -16.13
C ILE A 123 7.79 -7.16 -16.95
N ASN A 124 8.30 -8.08 -17.76
CA ASN A 124 9.42 -7.84 -18.67
C ASN A 124 9.05 -6.81 -19.75
N HIS A 125 7.85 -6.90 -20.34
CA HIS A 125 7.36 -5.96 -21.35
C HIS A 125 7.39 -4.51 -20.86
N TYR A 126 6.95 -4.26 -19.61
CA TYR A 126 6.98 -2.93 -19.00
C TYR A 126 8.29 -2.57 -18.29
N ASN A 127 9.29 -3.46 -18.35
CA ASN A 127 10.57 -3.32 -17.62
C ASN A 127 10.36 -3.02 -16.12
N LEU A 128 9.43 -3.73 -15.48
CA LEU A 128 9.23 -3.64 -14.04
C LEU A 128 10.31 -4.45 -13.31
N PHE A 129 10.89 -3.87 -12.28
CA PHE A 129 11.86 -4.52 -11.40
C PHE A 129 11.14 -5.27 -10.27
N ILE A 130 10.57 -6.42 -10.63
CA ILE A 130 9.88 -7.33 -9.72
C ILE A 130 10.56 -8.69 -9.84
N GLU A 131 11.37 -9.06 -8.85
CA GLU A 131 12.11 -10.33 -8.85
C GLU A 131 11.47 -11.41 -7.97
N ARG A 132 10.51 -11.03 -7.12
CA ARG A 132 9.87 -11.91 -6.15
C ARG A 132 8.39 -12.11 -6.48
N PHE A 133 7.99 -13.38 -6.56
CA PHE A 133 6.63 -13.80 -6.88
C PHE A 133 6.13 -14.76 -5.81
N CYS A 134 4.82 -14.69 -5.55
CA CYS A 134 4.10 -15.64 -4.74
C CYS A 134 2.85 -16.07 -5.49
N MET A 135 2.81 -17.34 -5.86
CA MET A 135 1.66 -17.95 -6.54
C MET A 135 1.15 -19.07 -5.65
N THR A 136 -0.05 -18.93 -5.10
CA THR A 136 -0.55 -19.83 -4.05
C THR A 136 -1.48 -20.92 -4.54
N GLY A 137 -1.80 -20.96 -5.85
CA GLY A 137 -2.62 -22.02 -6.45
C GLY A 137 -3.99 -22.19 -5.80
N GLY A 138 -4.63 -21.07 -5.44
CA GLY A 138 -5.94 -21.02 -4.79
C GLY A 138 -5.90 -20.82 -3.27
N ASN A 139 -4.75 -21.06 -2.62
CA ASN A 139 -4.62 -20.86 -1.17
C ASN A 139 -4.52 -19.38 -0.79
N SER A 140 -4.82 -19.05 0.47
CA SER A 140 -4.70 -17.67 0.93
C SER A 140 -3.22 -17.21 0.99
N PRO A 141 -2.86 -16.02 0.45
CA PRO A 141 -1.49 -15.53 0.43
C PRO A 141 -1.01 -14.95 1.77
N ILE A 142 -1.91 -14.79 2.75
CA ILE A 142 -1.66 -14.00 3.96
C ILE A 142 -0.48 -14.54 4.79
N GLY A 143 -0.34 -15.86 4.91
CA GLY A 143 0.80 -16.47 5.61
C GLY A 143 2.15 -16.11 4.97
N TYR A 144 2.19 -16.01 3.63
CA TYR A 144 3.38 -15.62 2.89
C TYR A 144 3.69 -14.12 3.04
N LEU A 145 2.66 -13.26 3.09
CA LEU A 145 2.85 -11.83 3.35
C LEU A 145 3.59 -11.60 4.68
N LYS A 146 3.26 -12.36 5.72
CA LYS A 146 3.95 -12.30 7.01
C LYS A 146 5.40 -12.76 6.92
N ALA A 147 5.64 -13.89 6.23
CA ALA A 147 6.99 -14.42 6.02
C ALA A 147 7.88 -13.48 5.17
N TYR A 148 7.27 -12.65 4.32
CA TYR A 148 7.97 -11.64 3.52
C TYR A 148 8.20 -10.33 4.25
N HIS A 149 7.78 -10.20 5.52
CA HIS A 149 7.86 -8.96 6.28
C HIS A 149 7.20 -7.79 5.54
N THR A 150 6.04 -8.05 4.93
CA THR A 150 5.30 -7.06 4.13
C THR A 150 4.96 -5.81 4.96
N ASN A 151 5.43 -4.65 4.49
CA ASN A 151 5.10 -3.35 5.08
C ASN A 151 3.76 -2.80 4.58
N LEU A 152 3.36 -3.15 3.36
CA LEU A 152 2.08 -2.78 2.76
C LEU A 152 1.62 -3.86 1.77
N TYR A 153 0.37 -4.30 1.89
CA TYR A 153 -0.30 -5.17 0.92
C TYR A 153 -1.40 -4.42 0.16
N LEU A 154 -1.30 -4.37 -1.16
CA LEU A 154 -2.30 -3.77 -2.04
C LEU A 154 -2.99 -4.85 -2.86
N SER A 155 -4.31 -4.90 -2.82
CA SER A 155 -5.08 -5.86 -3.61
C SER A 155 -6.41 -5.30 -4.08
N SER A 156 -6.94 -5.82 -5.18
CA SER A 156 -8.33 -5.55 -5.60
C SER A 156 -9.34 -6.47 -4.90
N ASP A 157 -8.88 -7.44 -4.08
CA ASP A 157 -9.71 -8.36 -3.31
C ASP A 157 -9.86 -7.88 -1.86
N SER A 158 -11.05 -7.38 -1.53
CA SER A 158 -11.36 -6.81 -0.21
C SER A 158 -11.35 -7.85 0.92
N GLN A 159 -11.69 -9.10 0.63
CA GLN A 159 -11.65 -10.17 1.63
C GLN A 159 -10.21 -10.44 2.04
N LYS A 160 -9.29 -10.50 1.08
CA LYS A 160 -7.85 -10.72 1.35
C LYS A 160 -7.22 -9.56 2.08
N VAL A 161 -7.60 -8.33 1.75
CA VAL A 161 -7.17 -7.14 2.49
C VAL A 161 -7.63 -7.21 3.94
N GLN A 162 -8.87 -7.60 4.18
CA GLN A 162 -9.40 -7.76 5.52
C GLN A 162 -8.66 -8.84 6.33
N GLU A 163 -8.41 -10.01 5.71
CA GLU A 163 -7.60 -11.08 6.33
C GLU A 163 -6.19 -10.57 6.69
N ALA A 164 -5.54 -9.79 5.81
CA ALA A 164 -4.23 -9.20 6.07
C ALA A 164 -4.23 -8.23 7.27
N ILE A 165 -5.22 -7.32 7.34
CA ILE A 165 -5.35 -6.38 8.47
C ILE A 165 -5.56 -7.13 9.79
N GLN A 166 -6.33 -8.22 9.80
CA GLN A 166 -6.56 -9.04 10.99
C GLN A 166 -5.27 -9.72 11.49
N GLU A 167 -4.36 -10.05 10.59
CA GLU A 167 -3.03 -10.59 10.90
C GLU A 167 -1.98 -9.51 11.24
N GLY A 168 -2.40 -8.24 11.34
CA GLY A 168 -1.54 -7.11 11.69
C GLY A 168 -0.67 -6.61 10.53
N ILE A 169 -1.02 -6.95 9.30
CA ILE A 169 -0.34 -6.47 8.09
C ILE A 169 -1.10 -5.24 7.57
N ALA A 170 -0.40 -4.13 7.34
CA ALA A 170 -1.00 -2.95 6.71
C ALA A 170 -1.46 -3.32 5.30
N ALA A 171 -2.75 -3.12 5.00
CA ALA A 171 -3.30 -3.49 3.71
C ALA A 171 -4.43 -2.56 3.29
N ALA A 172 -4.67 -2.48 1.98
CA ALA A 172 -5.78 -1.71 1.42
C ALA A 172 -6.33 -2.31 0.12
N THR A 173 -7.64 -2.15 -0.07
CA THR A 173 -8.34 -2.55 -1.30
C THR A 173 -8.21 -1.45 -2.33
N VAL A 174 -7.55 -1.70 -3.46
CA VAL A 174 -7.29 -0.69 -4.48
C VAL A 174 -8.44 -0.60 -5.46
N PHE A 175 -8.85 0.62 -5.78
CA PHE A 175 -9.89 0.93 -6.76
C PHE A 175 -9.34 1.78 -7.89
N SER A 176 -9.66 1.38 -9.12
CA SER A 176 -9.38 2.19 -10.30
C SER A 176 -10.21 3.48 -10.28
N PRO A 177 -9.63 4.62 -10.70
CA PRO A 177 -10.38 5.86 -10.84
C PRO A 177 -11.38 5.79 -12.01
N SER A 178 -12.44 6.61 -11.94
CA SER A 178 -13.47 6.68 -12.99
C SER A 178 -13.00 7.42 -14.24
N LYS A 179 -11.90 8.17 -14.12
CA LYS A 179 -11.23 8.88 -15.22
C LYS A 179 -9.72 8.76 -15.05
N GLU A 180 -8.99 8.61 -16.15
CA GLU A 180 -7.53 8.57 -16.10
C GLU A 180 -6.97 9.98 -15.91
N VAL A 181 -6.15 10.15 -14.86
CA VAL A 181 -5.43 11.39 -14.58
C VAL A 181 -3.94 11.09 -14.52
N GLN A 182 -3.15 11.92 -15.18
CA GLN A 182 -1.69 11.77 -15.17
C GLN A 182 -1.13 12.16 -13.80
N VAL A 183 -0.40 11.23 -13.18
CA VAL A 183 0.37 11.44 -11.94
C VAL A 183 1.82 11.81 -12.27
N CYS A 184 2.56 12.33 -11.29
CA CYS A 184 3.95 12.75 -11.47
C CYS A 184 4.89 11.54 -11.62
N GLU A 185 5.70 11.49 -12.67
CA GLU A 185 6.61 10.36 -12.91
C GLU A 185 7.90 10.43 -12.06
N GLN A 186 8.25 11.61 -11.56
CA GLN A 186 9.49 11.88 -10.83
C GLN A 186 9.33 11.76 -9.31
N GLN A 187 8.09 11.81 -8.80
CA GLN A 187 7.79 11.80 -7.37
C GLN A 187 6.82 10.68 -7.03
N LEU A 188 7.08 9.97 -5.95
CA LEU A 188 6.07 9.19 -5.25
C LEU A 188 5.22 10.12 -4.38
N ARG A 189 3.92 10.22 -4.67
CA ARG A 189 2.95 10.99 -3.88
C ARG A 189 1.97 10.06 -3.20
N VAL A 190 1.94 10.05 -1.87
CA VAL A 190 1.07 9.17 -1.08
C VAL A 190 0.21 10.03 -0.16
N ALA A 191 -1.11 9.92 -0.32
CA ALA A 191 -2.06 10.64 0.52
C ALA A 191 -2.74 9.67 1.50
N PHE A 192 -2.98 10.14 2.73
CA PHE A 192 -3.60 9.37 3.79
C PHE A 192 -4.71 10.17 4.44
N ASP A 193 -5.83 9.54 4.75
CA ASP A 193 -6.63 10.00 5.87
C ASP A 193 -5.89 9.80 7.20
N GLY A 194 -6.31 10.55 8.22
CA GLY A 194 -5.80 10.45 9.58
C GLY A 194 -6.41 9.28 10.34
N ASP A 195 -7.66 9.44 10.77
CA ASP A 195 -8.33 8.51 11.68
C ASP A 195 -8.62 7.18 11.00
N ALA A 196 -8.57 6.07 11.75
CA ALA A 196 -8.72 4.70 11.27
C ALA A 196 -7.78 4.25 10.11
N VAL A 197 -6.81 5.09 9.72
CA VAL A 197 -5.77 4.81 8.72
C VAL A 197 -4.39 4.92 9.36
N LEU A 198 -3.98 6.14 9.72
CA LEU A 198 -2.72 6.42 10.42
C LEU A 198 -2.88 6.34 11.93
N PHE A 199 -4.00 6.84 12.43
CA PHE A 199 -4.39 6.78 13.83
C PHE A 199 -5.44 5.68 14.04
N SER A 200 -5.66 5.29 15.30
CA SER A 200 -6.76 4.40 15.65
C SER A 200 -8.12 5.05 15.38
N ASP A 201 -9.19 4.27 15.57
CA ASP A 201 -10.57 4.73 15.48
C ASP A 201 -11.09 5.35 16.79
N GLU A 202 -10.20 5.71 17.74
CA GLU A 202 -10.54 6.32 19.05
C GLU A 202 -11.45 7.54 18.89
N SER A 203 -11.09 8.45 17.98
CA SER A 203 -11.84 9.67 17.73
C SER A 203 -13.23 9.40 17.15
N GLU A 204 -13.34 8.42 16.25
CA GLU A 204 -14.62 8.03 15.66
C GLU A 204 -15.56 7.41 16.70
N GLN A 205 -15.02 6.58 17.61
CA GLN A 205 -15.78 5.99 18.71
C GLN A 205 -16.37 7.06 19.63
N ILE A 206 -15.60 8.12 19.96
CA ILE A 206 -16.07 9.23 20.79
C ILE A 206 -17.19 10.00 20.08
N VAL A 207 -17.02 10.33 18.81
CA VAL A 207 -18.05 11.05 18.04
C VAL A 207 -19.34 10.24 17.98
N LYS A 208 -19.27 8.94 17.74
CA LYS A 208 -20.45 8.06 17.69
C LYS A 208 -21.15 7.90 19.04
N ALA A 209 -20.38 7.84 20.14
CA ALA A 209 -20.93 7.65 21.48
C ALA A 209 -21.46 8.94 22.12
N HIS A 210 -20.81 10.08 21.84
CA HIS A 210 -20.98 11.30 22.63
C HIS A 210 -21.15 12.59 21.80
N GLY A 211 -21.07 12.51 20.47
CA GLY A 211 -21.22 13.66 19.57
C GLY A 211 -19.95 14.52 19.42
N LEU A 212 -20.06 15.54 18.58
CA LEU A 212 -18.92 16.39 18.19
C LEU A 212 -18.39 17.28 19.31
N ASP A 213 -19.27 17.81 20.18
CA ASP A 213 -18.84 18.69 21.28
C ASP A 213 -17.90 17.95 22.25
N LYS A 214 -18.27 16.73 22.62
CA LYS A 214 -17.45 15.86 23.48
C LYS A 214 -16.15 15.44 22.81
N PHE A 215 -16.17 15.24 21.50
CA PHE A 215 -14.96 15.02 20.72
C PHE A 215 -14.01 16.23 20.79
N PHE A 216 -14.50 17.46 20.61
CA PHE A 216 -13.63 18.64 20.69
C PHE A 216 -13.08 18.89 22.09
N GLU A 217 -13.88 18.68 23.14
CA GLU A 217 -13.40 18.72 24.53
C GLU A 217 -12.31 17.68 24.78
N HIS A 218 -12.49 16.47 24.26
CA HIS A 218 -11.53 15.39 24.36
C HIS A 218 -10.21 15.75 23.65
N GLU A 219 -10.28 16.20 22.39
CA GLU A 219 -9.09 16.57 21.62
C GLU A 219 -8.31 17.71 22.27
N LYS A 220 -9.00 18.70 22.86
CA LYS A 220 -8.35 19.79 23.61
C LYS A 220 -7.68 19.28 24.89
N THR A 221 -8.34 18.41 25.64
CA THR A 221 -7.82 17.84 26.89
C THR A 221 -6.60 16.96 26.64
N TYR A 222 -6.63 16.17 25.58
CA TYR A 222 -5.58 15.21 25.22
C TYR A 222 -4.64 15.70 24.12
N GLU A 223 -4.59 17.01 23.85
CA GLU A 223 -3.84 17.58 22.73
C GLU A 223 -2.35 17.18 22.73
N ASN A 224 -1.75 17.02 23.90
CA ASN A 224 -0.35 16.62 24.08
C ASN A 224 -0.15 15.10 24.27
N LYS A 225 -1.22 14.31 24.27
CA LYS A 225 -1.16 12.85 24.32
C LYS A 225 -1.29 12.31 22.89
N PRO A 226 -0.28 11.59 22.38
CA PRO A 226 -0.34 11.00 21.04
C PRO A 226 -1.61 10.17 20.83
N LEU A 227 -2.18 10.24 19.63
CA LEU A 227 -3.24 9.31 19.20
C LEU A 227 -2.67 7.89 19.13
N ALA A 228 -3.50 6.90 19.43
CA ALA A 228 -3.10 5.51 19.25
C ALA A 228 -2.86 5.20 17.75
N GLN A 229 -2.03 4.19 17.49
CA GLN A 229 -1.62 3.86 16.12
C GLN A 229 -2.70 3.14 15.33
N GLY A 230 -2.86 3.54 14.06
CA GLY A 230 -3.66 2.86 13.06
C GLY A 230 -2.85 1.84 12.27
N PRO A 231 -3.52 1.09 11.36
CA PRO A 231 -2.90 -0.01 10.62
C PRO A 231 -1.77 0.44 9.68
N LEU A 232 -1.82 1.66 9.13
CA LEU A 232 -0.83 2.13 8.14
C LEU A 232 0.32 2.95 8.74
N LYS A 233 0.38 3.13 10.07
CA LYS A 233 1.48 3.84 10.74
C LYS A 233 2.86 3.30 10.33
N GLY A 234 3.02 1.97 10.37
CA GLY A 234 4.32 1.35 10.07
C GLY A 234 4.79 1.60 8.63
N PHE A 235 3.86 1.68 7.67
CA PHE A 235 4.18 2.04 6.30
C PHE A 235 4.60 3.51 6.18
N LEU A 236 3.89 4.42 6.85
CA LEU A 236 4.28 5.84 6.88
C LEU A 236 5.65 6.04 7.54
N GLU A 237 5.97 5.32 8.62
CA GLU A 237 7.29 5.32 9.25
C GLU A 237 8.39 4.85 8.29
N ALA A 238 8.10 3.85 7.47
CA ALA A 238 9.01 3.37 6.43
C ALA A 238 9.27 4.44 5.35
N LEU A 239 8.22 5.15 4.89
CA LEU A 239 8.37 6.30 3.99
C LEU A 239 9.21 7.42 4.63
N GLY A 240 8.92 7.77 5.88
CA GLY A 240 9.66 8.78 6.63
C GLY A 240 11.14 8.43 6.82
N LYS A 241 11.47 7.15 7.02
CA LYS A 241 12.85 6.66 7.08
C LYS A 241 13.59 6.93 5.75
N LEU A 242 12.94 6.67 4.60
CA LEU A 242 13.53 6.97 3.30
C LEU A 242 13.64 8.48 3.04
N GLN A 243 12.62 9.27 3.38
CA GLN A 243 12.67 10.74 3.26
C GLN A 243 13.87 11.32 4.00
N LYS A 244 14.12 10.85 5.23
CA LYS A 244 15.29 11.28 6.04
C LYS A 244 16.63 11.01 5.35
N LYS A 245 16.75 9.97 4.51
CA LYS A 245 17.99 9.74 3.75
C LYS A 245 18.30 10.87 2.76
N PHE A 246 17.28 11.45 2.13
CA PHE A 246 17.44 12.63 1.27
C PHE A 246 17.75 13.86 2.11
N TYR A 247 17.07 14.02 3.25
CA TYR A 247 17.25 15.19 4.14
C TYR A 247 18.67 15.28 4.69
N CYS A 248 19.26 14.14 5.08
CA CYS A 248 20.66 14.06 5.53
C CYS A 248 21.69 14.47 4.47
N LYS A 249 21.30 14.57 3.20
CA LYS A 249 22.14 15.06 2.09
C LYS A 249 21.82 16.50 1.69
N GLY A 250 20.96 17.18 2.45
CA GLY A 250 20.47 18.51 2.12
C GLY A 250 19.42 18.54 1.01
N LEU A 251 18.95 17.37 0.54
CA LEU A 251 18.02 17.23 -0.59
C LEU A 251 16.55 17.19 -0.15
N ARG A 252 16.19 18.06 0.81
CA ARG A 252 14.83 18.04 1.38
C ARG A 252 13.78 18.43 0.36
N MET A 253 14.05 19.45 -0.44
CA MET A 253 13.10 19.96 -1.42
C MET A 253 13.04 19.07 -2.68
N GLU A 254 14.12 18.39 -3.00
CA GLU A 254 14.25 17.45 -4.11
C GLU A 254 13.84 16.01 -3.74
N CYS A 255 13.44 15.77 -2.49
CA CYS A 255 13.02 14.45 -2.04
C CYS A 255 11.87 13.93 -2.93
N PRO A 256 12.05 12.77 -3.61
CA PRO A 256 11.04 12.26 -4.53
C PRO A 256 9.84 11.65 -3.79
N ILE A 257 9.88 11.49 -2.47
CA ILE A 257 8.76 10.99 -1.68
C ILE A 257 8.02 12.17 -1.05
N ARG A 258 6.73 12.31 -1.39
CA ARG A 258 5.82 13.32 -0.85
C ARG A 258 4.65 12.65 -0.15
N THR A 259 4.43 13.03 1.11
CA THR A 259 3.36 12.49 1.96
C THR A 259 2.35 13.58 2.28
N TYR A 260 1.06 13.22 2.20
CA TYR A 260 -0.05 14.14 2.41
C TYR A 260 -0.98 13.59 3.49
N LEU A 261 -1.30 14.40 4.50
CA LEU A 261 -2.41 14.16 5.41
C LEU A 261 -3.64 14.87 4.85
N VAL A 262 -4.70 14.15 4.48
CA VAL A 262 -5.95 14.70 3.95
C VAL A 262 -7.09 14.26 4.87
N THR A 263 -7.40 15.09 5.88
CA THR A 263 -8.27 14.70 6.99
C THR A 263 -9.51 15.56 7.11
N ALA A 264 -10.64 14.94 7.48
CA ALA A 264 -11.88 15.63 7.81
C ALA A 264 -11.79 16.45 9.11
N ARG A 265 -10.74 16.26 9.92
CA ARG A 265 -10.49 17.06 11.13
C ARG A 265 -10.44 18.56 10.82
N SER A 266 -10.89 19.36 11.78
CA SER A 266 -10.71 20.81 11.75
C SER A 266 -9.34 21.19 12.31
N ALA A 267 -8.63 22.08 11.59
CA ALA A 267 -7.33 22.57 12.03
C ALA A 267 -7.40 23.24 13.41
N ALA A 268 -8.46 24.01 13.66
CA ALA A 268 -8.59 24.84 14.86
C ALA A 268 -8.93 24.04 16.13
N SER A 269 -9.68 22.94 16.00
CA SER A 269 -10.22 22.22 17.17
C SER A 269 -9.63 20.82 17.40
N SER A 270 -9.13 20.15 16.36
CA SER A 270 -8.69 18.75 16.44
C SER A 270 -7.41 18.44 15.65
N GLY A 271 -6.87 19.41 14.91
CA GLY A 271 -5.68 19.22 14.08
C GLY A 271 -4.37 19.22 14.85
N ALA A 272 -4.28 19.98 15.95
CA ALA A 272 -3.06 20.11 16.74
C ALA A 272 -2.57 18.75 17.30
N ARG A 273 -3.47 17.93 17.86
CA ARG A 273 -3.14 16.59 18.38
C ARG A 273 -2.62 15.67 17.28
N ALA A 274 -3.23 15.70 16.09
CA ALA A 274 -2.80 14.90 14.94
C ALA A 274 -1.37 15.26 14.50
N LEU A 275 -1.07 16.55 14.33
CA LEU A 275 0.28 17.01 13.97
C LEU A 275 1.32 16.70 15.05
N LYS A 276 0.98 16.90 16.33
CA LYS A 276 1.86 16.55 17.46
C LYS A 276 2.13 15.04 17.50
N THR A 277 1.14 14.22 17.17
CA THR A 277 1.29 12.76 17.09
C THR A 277 2.28 12.37 15.99
N LEU A 278 2.09 12.86 14.76
CA LEU A 278 3.02 12.59 13.65
C LEU A 278 4.44 13.02 13.98
N ARG A 279 4.60 14.22 14.56
CA ARG A 279 5.90 14.72 15.02
C ARG A 279 6.52 13.82 16.11
N SER A 280 5.73 13.29 17.04
CA SER A 280 6.22 12.38 18.08
C SER A 280 6.71 11.04 17.52
N TRP A 281 6.16 10.61 16.39
CA TRP A 281 6.65 9.46 15.63
C TRP A 281 7.86 9.81 14.74
N GLY A 282 8.34 11.05 14.81
CA GLY A 282 9.43 11.55 13.97
C GLY A 282 9.07 11.62 12.48
N LEU A 283 7.78 11.75 12.17
CA LEU A 283 7.25 11.87 10.82
C LEU A 283 7.01 13.32 10.49
N GLU A 284 7.56 13.75 9.35
CA GLU A 284 7.48 15.12 8.86
C GLU A 284 6.66 15.13 7.58
N THR A 285 5.34 15.02 7.71
CA THR A 285 4.42 15.07 6.56
C THR A 285 4.62 16.36 5.78
N ASP A 286 4.77 16.25 4.46
CA ASP A 286 5.10 17.39 3.61
C ASP A 286 3.95 18.41 3.56
N GLU A 287 2.71 17.91 3.45
CA GLU A 287 1.51 18.74 3.38
C GLU A 287 0.39 18.14 4.22
N ALA A 288 -0.25 18.97 5.06
CA ALA A 288 -1.38 18.58 5.89
C ALA A 288 -2.58 19.46 5.59
N LEU A 289 -3.64 18.84 5.07
CA LEU A 289 -4.88 19.47 4.65
C LEU A 289 -5.98 19.08 5.64
N PHE A 290 -6.51 20.08 6.33
CA PHE A 290 -7.59 19.94 7.31
C PHE A 290 -8.88 20.48 6.72
N LEU A 291 -9.84 19.60 6.50
CA LEU A 291 -11.01 19.91 5.69
C LEU A 291 -12.23 20.33 6.52
N ALA A 292 -12.21 20.12 7.85
CA ALA A 292 -13.34 20.40 8.72
C ALA A 292 -14.68 19.85 8.18
N GLY A 293 -14.65 18.62 7.63
CA GLY A 293 -15.81 17.95 7.03
C GLY A 293 -16.07 18.23 5.54
N ALA A 294 -15.33 19.15 4.91
CA ALA A 294 -15.42 19.37 3.46
C ALA A 294 -14.98 18.12 2.66
N PRO A 295 -15.48 17.92 1.43
CA PRO A 295 -15.14 16.76 0.62
C PRO A 295 -13.65 16.73 0.23
N LYS A 296 -13.05 15.53 0.26
CA LYS A 296 -11.62 15.31 -0.05
C LYS A 296 -11.29 15.38 -1.55
N GLY A 297 -12.25 14.99 -2.40
CA GLY A 297 -12.08 14.86 -3.85
C GLY A 297 -11.41 16.06 -4.54
N PRO A 298 -11.89 17.31 -4.36
CA PRO A 298 -11.29 18.49 -5.02
C PRO A 298 -9.82 18.70 -4.67
N LEU A 299 -9.41 18.41 -3.44
CA LEU A 299 -8.00 18.52 -3.03
C LEU A 299 -7.17 17.37 -3.62
N LEU A 300 -7.72 16.15 -3.66
CA LEU A 300 -7.05 15.01 -4.27
C LEU A 300 -6.82 15.22 -5.79
N GLU A 301 -7.75 15.83 -6.50
CA GLU A 301 -7.58 16.21 -7.92
C GLU A 301 -6.42 17.19 -8.13
N LYS A 302 -6.17 18.07 -7.16
CA LYS A 302 -5.04 19.01 -7.17
C LYS A 302 -3.72 18.33 -6.83
N ILE A 303 -3.71 17.46 -5.80
CA ILE A 303 -2.52 16.75 -5.33
C ILE A 303 -2.05 15.73 -6.37
N ARG A 304 -3.00 15.05 -7.04
CA ARG A 304 -2.78 13.91 -7.95
C ARG A 304 -1.86 12.85 -7.33
N PRO A 305 -2.26 12.27 -6.18
CA PRO A 305 -1.44 11.25 -5.54
C PRO A 305 -1.43 9.97 -6.37
N HIS A 306 -0.37 9.17 -6.22
CA HIS A 306 -0.30 7.84 -6.81
C HIS A 306 -1.28 6.88 -6.14
N ILE A 307 -1.56 7.12 -4.86
CA ILE A 307 -2.53 6.36 -4.08
C ILE A 307 -3.02 7.22 -2.91
N PHE A 308 -4.32 7.16 -2.63
CA PHE A 308 -4.97 7.78 -1.48
C PHE A 308 -5.60 6.70 -0.59
N PHE A 309 -5.25 6.68 0.70
CA PHE A 309 -5.78 5.72 1.67
C PHE A 309 -6.86 6.33 2.54
N ASP A 310 -8.00 5.65 2.66
CA ASP A 310 -9.14 6.08 3.49
C ASP A 310 -9.90 4.86 4.02
N ASP A 311 -10.48 4.95 5.21
CA ASP A 311 -11.27 3.86 5.80
C ASP A 311 -12.76 3.91 5.40
N GLN A 312 -13.22 5.01 4.82
CA GLN A 312 -14.62 5.22 4.48
C GLN A 312 -14.85 5.13 2.97
N MET A 313 -15.74 4.23 2.55
CA MET A 313 -16.05 4.07 1.12
C MET A 313 -16.61 5.33 0.47
N PHE A 314 -17.32 6.19 1.21
CA PHE A 314 -17.78 7.47 0.67
C PHE A 314 -16.62 8.36 0.19
N HIS A 315 -15.52 8.41 0.94
CA HIS A 315 -14.33 9.17 0.55
C HIS A 315 -13.56 8.49 -0.59
N VAL A 316 -13.51 7.15 -0.61
CA VAL A 316 -12.91 6.37 -1.70
C VAL A 316 -13.65 6.61 -3.02
N GLU A 317 -14.98 6.57 -3.03
CA GLU A 317 -15.77 6.87 -4.23
C GLU A 317 -15.60 8.31 -4.70
N GLY A 318 -15.66 9.29 -3.79
CA GLY A 318 -15.40 10.69 -4.15
C GLY A 318 -13.99 10.94 -4.70
N ALA A 319 -12.98 10.17 -4.27
CA ALA A 319 -11.64 10.23 -4.84
C ALA A 319 -11.57 9.62 -6.26
N LYS A 320 -12.25 8.49 -6.48
CA LYS A 320 -12.32 7.82 -7.79
C LYS A 320 -12.98 8.70 -8.85
N GLU A 321 -14.09 9.36 -8.51
CA GLU A 321 -14.78 10.32 -9.39
C GLU A 321 -13.86 11.46 -9.82
N MET A 322 -12.99 11.89 -8.90
CA MET A 322 -12.01 12.96 -9.13
C MET A 322 -10.72 12.47 -9.80
N GLY A 323 -10.67 11.20 -10.25
CA GLY A 323 -9.55 10.66 -11.03
C GLY A 323 -8.37 10.19 -10.18
N THR A 324 -8.57 9.99 -8.88
CA THR A 324 -7.53 9.52 -7.96
C THR A 324 -7.64 8.01 -7.74
N VAL A 325 -6.52 7.30 -7.79
CA VAL A 325 -6.44 5.91 -7.33
C VAL A 325 -6.66 5.90 -5.82
N ALA A 326 -7.77 5.31 -5.39
CA ALA A 326 -8.18 5.27 -4.00
C ALA A 326 -8.03 3.85 -3.44
N ALA A 327 -7.68 3.76 -2.17
CA ALA A 327 -7.37 2.51 -1.50
C ALA A 327 -8.10 2.45 -0.15
N HIS A 328 -9.06 1.54 -0.06
CA HIS A 328 -9.90 1.38 1.13
C HIS A 328 -9.18 0.57 2.20
N VAL A 329 -9.10 1.10 3.41
CA VAL A 329 -8.54 0.43 4.59
C VAL A 329 -9.70 -0.06 5.47
N PRO A 330 -10.08 -1.35 5.44
CA PRO A 330 -11.20 -1.85 6.24
C PRO A 330 -10.81 -2.03 7.72
N TYR A 331 -10.62 -0.90 8.42
CA TYR A 331 -10.26 -0.83 9.83
C TYR A 331 -11.26 0.05 10.61
N GLY A 332 -11.32 -0.15 11.93
CA GLY A 332 -12.12 0.65 12.85
C GLY A 332 -13.58 0.23 13.00
N VAL A 333 -14.30 0.92 13.91
CA VAL A 333 -15.70 0.65 14.23
C VAL A 333 -16.64 0.83 13.04
N ALA A 334 -16.34 1.71 12.08
CA ALA A 334 -17.13 1.87 10.85
C ALA A 334 -17.43 0.53 10.15
N GLN A 335 -16.44 -0.37 10.10
CA GLN A 335 -16.57 -1.65 9.41
C GLN A 335 -17.47 -2.65 10.14
N LYS A 336 -17.51 -2.61 11.48
CA LYS A 336 -18.33 -3.53 12.29
C LYS A 336 -19.82 -3.31 12.07
N TYR A 337 -20.23 -2.07 11.81
CA TYR A 337 -21.63 -1.74 11.54
C TYR A 337 -22.06 -2.14 10.12
N MET A 338 -21.20 -1.97 9.10
CA MET A 338 -21.52 -2.44 7.74
C MET A 338 -21.75 -3.96 7.73
N ARG A 339 -20.87 -4.75 8.37
CA ARG A 339 -21.08 -6.21 8.49
C ARG A 339 -22.36 -6.58 9.24
N THR A 340 -22.78 -5.76 10.19
CA THR A 340 -24.01 -6.00 10.96
C THR A 340 -25.26 -5.64 10.14
N ALA A 341 -25.18 -4.59 9.31
CA ALA A 341 -26.24 -4.20 8.38
C ALA A 341 -26.40 -5.22 7.25
N GLU A 342 -25.29 -5.69 6.66
CA GLU A 342 -25.28 -6.73 5.62
C GLU A 342 -25.86 -8.05 6.15
N LYS A 343 -25.45 -8.50 7.34
CA LYS A 343 -26.01 -9.70 8.00
C LYS A 343 -27.49 -9.57 8.36
N LYS A 344 -27.98 -8.36 8.63
CA LYS A 344 -29.41 -8.11 8.87
C LYS A 344 -30.19 -8.14 7.56
N SER A 345 -29.64 -7.59 6.49
CA SER A 345 -30.24 -7.61 5.16
C SER A 345 -30.30 -9.01 4.55
N SER A 346 -29.29 -9.85 4.79
CA SER A 346 -29.29 -11.24 4.31
C SER A 346 -30.28 -12.12 5.06
N LYS A 347 -30.54 -11.84 6.34
CA LYS A 347 -31.55 -12.55 7.16
C LYS A 347 -32.99 -12.10 6.93
N SER A 348 -33.22 -10.98 6.26
CA SER A 348 -34.55 -10.51 5.86
C SER A 348 -34.96 -10.96 4.46
N LEU A 349 -34.08 -11.69 3.76
CA LEU A 349 -34.28 -12.26 2.43
C LEU A 349 -34.40 -13.79 2.46
N GLU A 350 -34.28 -14.40 3.65
CA GLU A 350 -34.70 -15.77 3.98
C GLU A 350 -36.03 -15.70 4.75
#